data_AF-X1EQM4-F1
#
_entry.id   AF-X1EQM4-F1
#
_cell.length_a   1.000
_cell.length_b   1.000
_cell.length_c   1.000
_cell.angle_alpha   90.00
_cell.angle_beta   90.00
_cell.angle_gamma   90.00
#
_symmetry.space_group_name_H-M   'P 1'
#
loop_
_entity.id
_entity.type
_entity.pdbx_description
1 polymer ?
#
loop_
_entity_poly.entity_id
_entity_poly.type
_entity_poly.pdbx_seq_one_letter_code
_entity_poly.pdbx_strand_id
1 'polypeptide(L)' 'HRPQTAEPFIGELDVVVFGHNHQLLIETRDNTLVINPGELGGWLFGKKTAVLLKLPEMETEVLEID' A
#
# COMPACT_ATOMS: atom_id res chain seq x y z
N HIS A 1 9.11 8.30 -4.28
CA HIS A 1 10.15 7.29 -4.57
C HIS A 1 9.56 5.94 -4.20
N ARG A 2 9.18 5.12 -5.19
CA ARG A 2 8.78 3.72 -4.95
C ARG A 2 10.03 2.86 -5.01
N PRO A 3 10.16 1.83 -4.17
CA PRO A 3 11.33 0.98 -4.24
C PRO A 3 11.36 0.30 -5.63
N GLN A 4 12.51 0.36 -6.30
CA GLN A 4 12.70 -0.27 -7.61
C GLN A 4 12.40 -1.77 -7.59
N THR A 5 12.33 -2.38 -6.40
CA THR A 5 11.98 -3.77 -6.18
C THR A 5 10.49 -4.09 -6.36
N ALA A 6 9.59 -3.10 -6.32
CA ALA A 6 8.14 -3.34 -6.44
C ALA A 6 7.65 -3.25 -7.90
N GLU A 7 8.21 -2.35 -8.71
CA GLU A 7 7.77 -2.12 -10.09
C GLU A 7 7.81 -3.36 -11.00
N PRO A 8 8.80 -4.26 -10.93
CA PRO A 8 8.85 -5.44 -11.81
C PRO A 8 7.66 -6.40 -11.65
N PHE A 9 6.95 -6.36 -10.52
CA PHE A 9 5.84 -7.27 -10.24
C PHE A 9 4.46 -6.69 -10.60
N ILE A 10 4.41 -5.41 -10.99
CA ILE A 10 3.19 -4.77 -11.47
C ILE A 10 2.85 -5.33 -12.85
N GLY A 11 1.64 -5.86 -13.02
CA GLY A 11 1.19 -6.59 -14.20
C GLY A 11 1.42 -8.10 -14.14
N GLU A 12 2.19 -8.60 -13.15
CA GLU A 12 2.47 -10.04 -12.98
C GLU A 12 1.70 -10.67 -11.81
N LEU A 13 1.36 -9.88 -10.79
CA LEU A 13 0.68 -10.32 -9.56
C LEU A 13 -0.67 -9.62 -9.39
N ASP A 14 -1.59 -10.25 -8.64
CA ASP A 14 -2.87 -9.62 -8.30
C ASP A 14 -2.69 -8.47 -7.30
N VAL A 15 -1.71 -8.58 -6.39
CA VAL A 15 -1.43 -7.57 -5.35
C VAL A 15 0.08 -7.39 -5.15
N VAL A 16 0.53 -6.14 -5.09
CA VAL A 16 1.89 -5.76 -4.67
C VAL A 16 1.80 -4.84 -3.46
N VAL A 17 2.37 -5.26 -2.34
CA VAL A 17 2.45 -4.46 -1.11
C VAL A 17 3.89 -4.03 -0.86
N PHE A 18 4.13 -2.74 -0.62
CA PHE A 18 5.45 -2.21 -0.31
C PHE A 18 5.40 -1.09 0.74
N GLY A 19 6.48 -0.92 1.51
CA GLY A 19 6.75 0.29 2.27
C GLY A 19 7.94 1.05 1.66
N HIS A 20 8.37 2.16 2.26
CA HIS A 20 9.70 2.79 2.11
C HIS A 20 9.63 4.31 2.32
N ASN A 21 8.67 4.98 1.67
CA ASN A 21 8.56 6.44 1.69
C ASN A 21 7.56 6.97 2.72
N HIS A 22 6.96 6.11 3.55
CA HIS A 22 5.99 6.46 4.58
C HIS A 22 4.69 7.12 4.08
N GLN A 23 4.44 7.10 2.77
CA GLN A 23 3.25 7.71 2.17
C GLN A 23 2.23 6.65 1.79
N LEU A 24 0.98 6.84 2.23
CA LEU A 24 -0.15 6.00 1.82
C LEU A 24 -0.31 6.04 0.30
N LEU A 25 -0.42 4.86 -0.31
CA LEU A 25 -0.75 4.67 -1.72
C LEU A 25 -1.67 3.47 -1.84
N ILE A 26 -2.81 3.65 -2.50
CA ILE A 26 -3.63 2.54 -2.98
C ILE A 26 -4.06 2.89 -4.40
N GLU A 27 -3.68 2.05 -5.36
CA GLU A 27 -4.06 2.23 -6.76
C GLU A 27 -4.06 0.88 -7.49
N THR A 28 -4.76 0.80 -8.60
CA THR A 28 -4.67 -0.33 -9.52
C THR A 28 -3.87 0.08 -10.75
N ARG A 29 -2.81 -0.68 -11.07
CA ARG A 29 -1.99 -0.49 -12.28
C ARG A 29 -1.79 -1.83 -12.96
N ASP A 30 -2.07 -1.89 -14.26
CA ASP A 30 -1.91 -3.11 -15.07
C ASP A 30 -2.61 -4.34 -14.46
N ASN A 31 -3.83 -4.15 -13.92
CA ASN A 31 -4.62 -5.13 -13.17
C ASN A 31 -4.01 -5.62 -11.84
N THR A 32 -2.89 -5.06 -11.39
CA THR A 32 -2.33 -5.29 -10.06
C THR A 32 -2.82 -4.23 -9.08
N LEU A 33 -3.33 -4.66 -7.93
CA LEU A 33 -3.58 -3.78 -6.79
C LEU A 33 -2.26 -3.44 -6.09
N VAL A 34 -1.87 -2.17 -6.11
CA VAL A 34 -0.60 -1.69 -5.56
C VAL A 34 -0.88 -0.93 -4.26
N ILE A 35 -0.31 -1.40 -3.15
CA ILE A 35 -0.55 -0.87 -1.81
C ILE A 35 0.77 -0.45 -1.16
N ASN A 36 0.81 0.78 -0.67
CA ASN A 36 1.70 1.20 0.39
C ASN A 36 0.86 1.67 1.58
N PRO A 37 0.94 1.01 2.75
CA PRO A 37 0.09 1.34 3.88
C PRO A 37 0.42 2.69 4.53
N GLY A 38 1.51 3.35 4.12
CA GLY A 38 1.99 4.58 4.75
C GLY A 38 2.92 4.27 5.91
N GLU A 39 2.76 4.98 7.02
CA GLU A 39 3.54 4.75 8.23
C GLU A 39 2.64 4.40 9.40
N LEU A 40 3.07 3.42 10.21
CA LEU A 40 2.35 3.05 11.43
C LEU A 40 2.86 3.84 12.66
N GLY A 41 4.14 4.21 12.65
CA GLY A 41 4.79 4.91 13.77
C GLY A 41 4.42 6.40 13.87
N GLY A 42 3.96 7.01 12.78
CA GLY A 42 3.56 8.42 12.75
C GLY A 42 4.71 9.42 12.91
N TRP A 43 5.96 9.01 12.75
CA TRP A 43 7.12 9.87 13.04
C TRP A 43 7.39 10.92 11.96
N LEU A 44 7.08 10.64 10.69
CA LEU A 44 7.46 11.52 9.60
C LEU A 44 6.35 12.49 9.19
N PHE A 45 5.10 12.00 9.16
CA PHE A 45 3.93 12.74 8.70
C PHE A 45 2.83 12.84 9.77
N GLY A 46 3.02 12.22 10.95
CA GLY A 46 2.07 12.32 12.05
C GLY A 46 0.79 11.51 11.87
N LYS A 47 0.67 10.75 10.77
CA LYS A 47 -0.52 9.98 10.42
C LYS A 47 -0.20 8.48 10.51
N LYS A 48 -0.71 7.82 11.55
CA LYS A 48 -0.55 6.38 11.72
C LYS A 48 -1.62 5.67 10.90
N THR A 49 -1.19 5.01 9.84
CA THR A 49 -2.07 4.37 8.87
C THR A 49 -1.73 2.90 8.70
N ALA A 50 -2.77 2.09 8.48
CA ALA A 50 -2.69 0.71 8.05
C ALA A 50 -3.73 0.47 6.94
N VAL A 51 -3.56 -0.59 6.16
CA VAL A 51 -4.50 -0.97 5.10
C VAL A 51 -4.99 -2.38 5.34
N LEU A 52 -6.31 -2.55 5.40
CA LEU A 52 -6.99 -3.84 5.44
C LEU A 52 -7.44 -4.18 4.01
N LEU A 53 -6.93 -5.29 3.47
CA LEU A 53 -7.37 -5.87 2.20
C LEU A 53 -8.33 -7.02 2.48
N LYS A 54 -9.59 -6.90 2.04
CA LYS A 54 -10.63 -7.91 2.15
C LYS A 54 -10.57 -8.84 0.95
N LEU A 55 -10.53 -10.14 1.19
CA LEU A 55 -10.52 -11.19 0.17
C LEU A 55 -11.77 -12.06 0.31
N PRO A 56 -12.36 -12.53 -0.80
CA PRO A 56 -11.87 -12.44 -2.18
C PRO A 56 -12.25 -11.14 -2.93
N GLU A 57 -12.96 -10.21 -2.30
CA GLU A 57 -13.54 -9.03 -2.97
C GLU A 57 -12.50 -8.00 -3.45
N MET A 58 -11.26 -8.10 -2.96
CA MET A 58 -10.14 -7.20 -3.27
C MET A 58 -10.42 -5.74 -2.87
N GLU A 59 -11.25 -5.54 -1.85
CA GLU A 59 -11.58 -4.22 -1.32
C GLU A 59 -10.58 -3.77 -0.26
N THR A 60 -10.14 -2.52 -0.33
CA THR A 60 -9.21 -1.92 0.63
C THR A 60 -9.89 -0.94 1.57
N GLU A 61 -9.55 -1.01 2.85
CA GLU A 61 -9.96 -0.05 3.87
C GLU A 61 -8.72 0.53 4.55
N VAL A 62 -8.66 1.86 4.67
CA VAL A 62 -7.58 2.56 5.38
C VAL A 62 -8.00 2.69 6.84
N LEU A 63 -7.18 2.17 7.74
CA LEU A 63 -7.34 2.31 9.18
C LEU A 63 -6.40 3.41 9.67
N GLU A 64 -6.95 4.44 10.30
CA GLU A 64 -6.18 5.41 11.08
C GLU A 64 -6.12 4.94 12.54
N ILE A 65 -4.93 4.96 13.14
CA ILE A 65 -4.70 4.48 14.51
C ILE A 65 -4.30 5.66 15.39
N ASP A 66 -4.93 5.80 16.55
CA ASP A 66 -4.61 6.86 17.52
C ASP A 66 -3.32 6.58 18.32
#